data_AF-A0A525JNB4-F1
#
_entry.id   AF-A0A525JNB4-F1
#
_cell.length_a   1.000
_cell.length_b   1.000
_cell.length_c   1.000
_cell.angle_alpha   90.00
_cell.angle_beta   90.00
_cell.angle_gamma   90.00
#
_symmetry.space_group_name_H-M   'P 1'
#
loop_
_entity.id
_entity.type
_entity.pdbx_description
1 polymer ?
#
loop_
_entity_poly.entity_id
_entity_poly.type
_entity_poly.pdbx_seq_one_letter_code
_entity_poly.pdbx_strand_id
1 'polypeptide(L)'
;MEKAFVAQRVAKKLFVTEAAVDGALAEASELMSEMLRARKDVGVSMVFADDAAAKMVEAIKALSEARTAMVAVHNELNEAKLRLGIRAKMGIEPKPASMADTSETTLRQVR
;
A
#
# COMPACT_ATOMS: atom_id res chain seq x y z
N MET A 1 8.01 -11.33 23.16
CA MET A 1 8.99 -10.60 22.32
C MET A 1 9.08 -11.15 20.90
N GLU A 2 9.23 -12.47 20.73
CA GLU A 2 9.47 -13.09 19.41
C GLU A 2 8.35 -12.87 18.36
N LYS A 3 7.07 -13.04 18.72
CA LYS A 3 5.92 -12.87 17.79
C LYS A 3 5.80 -11.45 17.21
N ALA A 4 6.10 -10.43 18.00
CA ALA A 4 6.05 -9.03 17.56
C ALA A 4 7.17 -8.72 16.56
N PHE A 5 8.37 -9.27 16.78
CA PHE A 5 9.48 -9.13 15.85
C PHE A 5 9.20 -9.81 14.50
N VAL A 6 8.63 -11.02 14.52
CA VAL A 6 8.22 -11.72 13.29
C VAL A 6 7.16 -10.94 12.54
N ALA A 7 6.13 -10.43 13.23
CA ALA A 7 5.08 -9.61 12.62
C ALA A 7 5.63 -8.30 12.02
N GLN A 8 6.58 -7.64 12.69
CA GLN A 8 7.23 -6.43 12.17
C GLN A 8 8.03 -6.72 10.90
N ARG A 9 8.74 -7.85 10.85
CA ARG A 9 9.47 -8.28 9.65
C ARG A 9 8.52 -8.53 8.47
N VAL A 10 7.39 -9.19 8.72
CA VAL A 10 6.35 -9.42 7.69
C VAL A 10 5.75 -8.09 7.23
N ALA A 11 5.39 -7.20 8.15
CA ALA A 11 4.85 -5.88 7.83
C ALA A 11 5.82 -5.05 6.97
N LYS A 12 7.12 -5.03 7.32
CA LYS A 12 8.13 -4.34 6.50
C LYS A 12 8.20 -4.92 5.09
N LYS A 13 8.14 -6.24 4.95
CA LYS A 13 8.18 -6.88 3.62
C LYS A 13 6.91 -6.64 2.83
N LEU A 14 5.75 -6.61 3.48
CA LEU A 14 4.46 -6.27 2.87
C LEU A 14 4.52 -4.91 2.18
N PHE A 15 4.93 -3.85 2.90
CA PHE A 15 5.03 -2.50 2.33
C PHE A 15 6.01 -2.42 1.15
N VAL A 16 7.16 -3.10 1.25
CA VAL A 16 8.12 -3.16 0.14
C VAL A 16 7.52 -3.84 -1.08
N THR A 17 6.75 -4.92 -0.88
CA THR A 17 6.09 -5.64 -1.98
C THR A 17 4.96 -4.80 -2.59
N GLU A 18 4.13 -4.13 -1.78
CA GLU A 18 3.08 -3.21 -2.27
C GLU A 18 3.68 -2.11 -3.14
N ALA A 19 4.74 -1.45 -2.66
CA ALA A 19 5.44 -0.41 -3.41
C ALA A 19 6.06 -0.95 -4.71
N ALA A 20 6.57 -2.19 -4.71
CA ALA A 20 7.13 -2.81 -5.90
C ALA A 20 6.05 -3.11 -6.97
N VAL A 21 4.86 -3.55 -6.55
CA VAL A 21 3.74 -3.77 -7.49
C VAL A 21 3.24 -2.45 -8.06
N ASP A 22 3.13 -1.40 -7.23
CA ASP A 22 2.77 -0.06 -7.68
C ASP A 22 3.80 0.51 -8.67
N GLY A 23 5.09 0.35 -8.37
CA GLY A 23 6.18 0.73 -9.27
C GLY A 23 6.15 -0.03 -10.60
N ALA A 24 5.89 -1.34 -10.57
CA ALA A 24 5.76 -2.14 -11.78
C ALA A 24 4.60 -1.68 -12.67
N LEU A 25 3.46 -1.29 -12.09
CA LEU A 25 2.33 -0.74 -12.85
C LEU A 25 2.68 0.61 -13.51
N ALA A 26 3.42 1.47 -12.80
CA ALA A 26 3.87 2.75 -13.33
C ALA A 26 4.82 2.54 -14.53
N GLU A 27 5.87 1.75 -14.35
CA GLU A 27 6.85 1.40 -15.40
C GLU A 27 6.19 0.76 -16.63
N ALA A 28 5.25 -0.18 -16.42
CA ALA A 28 4.51 -0.80 -17.53
C ALA A 28 3.65 0.22 -18.31
N SER A 29 3.08 1.20 -17.62
CA SER A 29 2.28 2.27 -18.25
C SER A 29 3.15 3.25 -19.03
N GLU A 30 4.35 3.56 -18.51
CA GLU A 30 5.35 4.35 -19.22
C GLU A 30 5.82 3.64 -20.49
N LEU A 31 6.16 2.34 -20.39
CA LEU A 31 6.56 1.53 -21.54
C LEU A 31 5.48 1.51 -22.63
N MET A 32 4.21 1.32 -22.26
CA MET A 32 3.11 1.37 -23.22
C MET A 32 3.02 2.73 -23.93
N SER A 33 3.18 3.82 -23.18
CA SER A 33 3.20 5.17 -23.74
C SER A 33 4.36 5.36 -24.72
N GLU A 34 5.54 4.85 -24.39
CA GLU A 34 6.74 4.93 -25.22
C GLU A 34 6.60 4.08 -26.49
N MET A 35 6.05 2.87 -26.41
CA MET A 35 5.77 2.03 -27.59
C MET A 35 4.88 2.76 -28.61
N LEU A 36 3.84 3.46 -28.15
CA LEU A 36 2.92 4.20 -29.01
C LEU A 36 3.57 5.45 -29.65
N ARG A 37 4.54 6.07 -28.97
CA ARG A 37 5.34 7.19 -29.47
C ARG A 37 6.39 6.71 -30.48
N ALA A 38 7.20 5.72 -30.10
CA ALA A 38 8.23 5.12 -30.94
C ALA A 38 7.68 4.68 -32.29
N ARG A 39 6.47 4.08 -32.31
CA ARG A 39 5.75 3.75 -33.56
C ARG A 39 5.59 4.96 -34.49
N LYS A 40 5.20 6.12 -33.95
CA LYS A 40 5.06 7.36 -34.74
C LYS A 40 6.41 7.87 -35.20
N ASP A 41 7.43 7.81 -34.33
CA ASP A 41 8.77 8.33 -34.62
C ASP A 41 9.45 7.56 -35.76
N VAL A 42 9.23 6.25 -35.86
CA VAL A 42 9.71 5.43 -36.98
C VAL A 42 8.78 5.44 -38.20
N GLY A 43 7.66 6.18 -38.16
CA GLY A 43 6.75 6.36 -39.30
C GLY A 43 6.00 5.12 -39.75
N VAL A 44 5.80 4.13 -38.86
CA VAL A 44 5.13 2.87 -39.21
C VAL A 44 3.63 2.92 -38.93
N SER A 45 2.87 2.07 -39.66
CA SER A 45 1.41 1.95 -39.54
C SER A 45 0.99 1.49 -38.14
N MET A 46 -0.26 1.78 -37.75
CA MET A 46 -0.85 1.36 -36.48
C MET A 46 -0.93 -0.17 -36.34
N VAL A 47 -1.00 -0.90 -37.44
CA VAL A 47 -1.00 -2.38 -37.48
C VAL A 47 0.36 -2.96 -37.08
N PHE A 48 1.44 -2.17 -37.20
CA PHE A 48 2.77 -2.61 -36.81
C PHE A 48 2.83 -2.78 -35.29
N ALA A 49 3.11 -4.01 -34.85
CA ALA A 49 3.17 -4.42 -33.45
C ALA A 49 1.87 -4.23 -32.65
N ASP A 50 0.71 -4.24 -33.30
CA ASP A 50 -0.61 -4.15 -32.65
C ASP A 50 -0.80 -5.26 -31.58
N ASP A 51 -0.46 -6.50 -31.93
CA ASP A 51 -0.49 -7.63 -30.98
C ASP A 51 0.37 -7.41 -29.74
N ALA A 52 1.49 -6.68 -29.86
CA ALA A 52 2.35 -6.36 -28.73
C ALA A 52 1.68 -5.32 -27.83
N ALA A 53 1.03 -4.31 -28.40
CA ALA A 53 0.25 -3.33 -27.64
C ALA A 53 -0.93 -4.01 -26.91
N ALA A 54 -1.64 -4.94 -27.56
CA ALA A 54 -2.70 -5.72 -26.92
C ALA A 54 -2.18 -6.51 -25.70
N LYS A 55 -1.06 -7.22 -25.85
CA LYS A 55 -0.41 -7.94 -24.74
C LYS A 55 0.07 -7.02 -23.62
N MET A 56 0.50 -5.80 -23.94
CA MET A 56 0.84 -4.80 -22.93
C MET A 56 -0.37 -4.37 -22.10
N VAL A 57 -1.53 -4.18 -22.73
CA VAL A 57 -2.78 -3.91 -21.98
C VAL A 57 -3.14 -5.07 -21.07
N GLU A 58 -3.01 -6.32 -21.53
CA GLU A 58 -3.24 -7.51 -20.70
C GLU A 58 -2.29 -7.57 -19.50
N ALA A 59 -1.00 -7.23 -19.69
CA ALA A 59 -0.03 -7.16 -18.61
C ALA A 59 -0.38 -6.08 -17.57
N ILE A 60 -0.76 -4.88 -18.02
CA ILE A 60 -1.21 -3.78 -17.14
C ILE A 60 -2.47 -4.18 -16.36
N LYS A 61 -3.41 -4.89 -17.00
CA LYS A 61 -4.59 -5.43 -16.33
C LYS A 61 -4.21 -6.42 -15.23
N ALA A 62 -3.34 -7.38 -15.52
CA ALA A 62 -2.88 -8.37 -14.55
C ALA A 62 -2.15 -7.70 -13.35
N LEU A 63 -1.36 -6.65 -13.59
CA LEU A 63 -0.75 -5.85 -12.52
C LEU A 63 -1.81 -5.14 -11.67
N SER A 64 -2.86 -4.60 -12.29
CA SER A 64 -3.97 -3.95 -11.58
C SER A 64 -4.77 -4.93 -10.70
N GLU A 65 -4.97 -6.16 -11.19
CA GLU A 65 -5.55 -7.26 -10.40
C GLU A 65 -4.64 -7.66 -9.24
N ALA A 66 -3.32 -7.73 -9.48
CA ALA A 66 -2.33 -7.99 -8.43
C ALA A 66 -2.37 -6.93 -7.32
N ARG A 67 -2.56 -5.65 -7.64
CA ARG A 67 -2.76 -4.58 -6.63
C ARG A 67 -4.00 -4.83 -5.76
N THR A 68 -5.11 -5.21 -6.40
CA THR A 68 -6.35 -5.54 -5.67
C THR A 68 -6.12 -6.71 -4.72
N ALA A 69 -5.42 -7.76 -5.17
CA ALA A 69 -5.06 -8.89 -4.32
C ALA A 69 -4.12 -8.49 -3.17
N MET A 70 -3.14 -7.61 -3.41
CA MET A 70 -2.23 -7.10 -2.38
C MET A 70 -2.97 -6.34 -1.28
N VAL A 71 -3.97 -5.52 -1.62
CA VAL A 71 -4.82 -4.83 -0.64
C VAL A 71 -5.60 -5.83 0.22
N ALA A 72 -6.12 -6.90 -0.38
CA ALA A 72 -6.78 -7.97 0.38
C ALA A 72 -5.80 -8.65 1.35
N VAL A 73 -4.59 -9.01 0.90
CA VAL A 73 -3.52 -9.56 1.74
C VAL A 73 -3.17 -8.61 2.89
N HIS A 74 -3.07 -7.31 2.65
CA HIS A 74 -2.83 -6.32 3.70
C HIS A 74 -3.90 -6.38 4.80
N ASN A 75 -5.18 -6.38 4.40
CA ASN A 75 -6.29 -6.40 5.32
C ASN A 75 -6.32 -7.71 6.14
N GLU A 76 -6.08 -8.86 5.50
CA GLU A 76 -6.01 -10.15 6.19
C GLU A 76 -4.85 -10.20 7.19
N LEU A 77 -3.67 -9.68 6.83
CA LEU A 77 -2.52 -9.60 7.74
C LEU A 77 -2.79 -8.64 8.91
N ASN A 78 -3.55 -7.57 8.66
CA ASN A 78 -4.01 -6.64 9.69
C ASN A 78 -4.99 -7.29 10.68
N GLU A 79 -5.82 -8.23 10.25
CA GLU A 79 -6.62 -9.05 11.17
C GLU A 79 -5.76 -10.09 11.90
N ALA A 80 -4.85 -10.76 11.19
CA ALA A 80 -3.99 -11.80 11.75
C ALA A 80 -3.13 -11.26 12.91
N LYS A 81 -2.58 -10.05 12.79
CA LYS A 81 -1.82 -9.43 13.89
C LYS A 81 -2.69 -9.20 15.14
N LEU A 82 -3.97 -8.85 14.97
CA LEU A 82 -4.90 -8.65 16.08
C LEU A 82 -5.22 -9.97 16.79
N ARG A 83 -5.42 -11.05 16.02
CA ARG A 83 -5.62 -12.41 16.56
C ARG A 83 -4.40 -12.92 17.33
N LEU A 84 -3.20 -12.49 16.95
CA LEU A 84 -1.95 -12.75 17.67
C LEU A 84 -1.76 -11.86 18.93
N GLY A 85 -2.69 -10.96 19.22
CA GLY A 85 -2.60 -10.01 20.33
C GLY A 85 -1.65 -8.83 20.08
N ILE A 86 -1.17 -8.66 18.84
CA ILE A 86 -0.26 -7.57 18.46
C ILE A 86 -1.12 -6.37 18.07
N ARG A 87 -1.29 -5.45 19.02
CA ARG A 87 -2.00 -4.19 18.79
C ARG A 87 -1.01 -3.12 18.37
N ALA A 88 -1.38 -2.33 17.37
CA ALA A 88 -0.68 -1.08 17.09
C ALA A 88 -0.87 -0.16 18.30
N LYS A 89 0.23 0.28 18.93
CA LYS A 89 0.17 1.46 19.78
C LYS A 89 -0.02 2.64 18.82
N MET A 90 -1.18 3.30 18.88
CA MET A 90 -1.26 4.66 18.37
C MET A 90 -0.15 5.44 19.07
N GLY A 91 0.72 6.10 18.32
CA GLY A 91 1.83 6.89 18.85
C GLY A 91 1.33 8.10 19.63
N ILE A 92 0.71 7.85 20.78
CA ILE A 92 0.53 8.82 21.83
C ILE A 92 1.80 8.65 22.65
N GLU A 93 2.79 9.49 22.38
CA GLU A 93 3.78 9.80 23.40
C GLU A 93 3.01 10.08 24.69
N PRO A 94 3.37 9.48 25.83
CA PRO A 94 2.69 9.76 27.08
C PRO A 94 2.69 11.27 27.26
N LYS A 95 1.48 11.84 27.35
CA LYS A 95 1.29 13.28 27.51
C LYS A 95 2.24 13.75 28.60
N PRO A 96 3.17 14.68 28.31
CA PRO A 96 4.18 15.07 29.28
C PRO A 96 3.47 15.48 30.57
N ALA A 97 4.02 15.08 31.72
CA ALA A 97 3.40 15.33 33.02
C ALA A 97 3.10 16.82 33.26
N SER A 98 3.83 17.72 32.59
CA SER A 98 3.59 19.17 32.60
C SER A 98 2.29 19.61 31.93
N MET A 99 1.66 18.77 31.10
CA MET A 99 0.40 19.05 30.43
C MET A 99 -0.78 18.24 30.98
N ALA A 100 -0.54 17.29 31.89
CA ALA A 100 -1.60 16.55 32.57
C ALA A 100 -2.39 17.55 33.44
N ASP A 101 -3.64 17.79 33.05
CA ASP A 101 -4.53 18.67 33.82
C ASP A 101 -4.92 17.94 35.11
N THR A 102 -4.29 18.33 36.21
CA THR A 102 -4.56 17.84 37.58
C THR A 102 -5.60 18.70 38.28
N SER A 103 -6.40 19.49 37.56
CA SER A 103 -7.52 20.19 38.18
C SER A 103 -8.53 19.15 38.69
N GLU A 104 -8.74 19.13 40.00
CA GLU A 104 -9.77 18.30 40.62
C GLU A 104 -11.14 18.69 40.04
N THR A 105 -11.75 17.76 39.31
CA THR A 105 -13.11 17.92 38.78
C THR A 105 -14.08 18.02 39.97
N THR A 106 -14.41 19.23 40.38
CA THR A 106 -15.43 19.47 41.39
C THR A 106 -16.81 19.27 40.75
N LEU A 107 -17.51 18.23 41.17
CA LEU A 107 -18.89 17.99 40.76
C LEU A 107 -19.78 19.09 41.36
N ARG A 108 -20.43 19.87 40.49
CA ARG A 108 -21.39 20.89 40.89
C ARG A 108 -22.56 20.23 41.60
N GLN A 109 -22.71 20.46 42.90
CA GLN A 109 -23.90 20.01 43.61
C GLN A 109 -25.12 20.75 43.11
N VAL A 110 -26.11 19.98 42.63
CA VAL A 110 -27.42 20.47 42.23
C VAL A 110 -28.30 20.45 43.47
N ARG A 111 -28.84 21.62 43.84
CA ARG A 111 -29.73 21.81 44.99
C ARG A 111 -31.18 21.68 44.56
#